data_AF-A0A8X6T314-F1
#
_entry.id   AF-A0A8X6T314-F1
#
_cell.length_a   1.000
_cell.length_b   1.000
_cell.length_c   1.000
_cell.angle_alpha   90.00
_cell.angle_beta   90.00
_cell.angle_gamma   90.00
#
_symmetry.space_group_name_H-M   'P 1'
#
loop_
_entity.id
_entity.type
_entity.pdbx_description
1 polymer ?
#
loop_
_entity_poly.entity_id
_entity_poly.type
_entity_poly.pdbx_seq_one_letter_code
_entity_poly.pdbx_strand_id
1 'polypeptide(L)'
;MDNRYVIARLAVLLCVTAVIAADHEPRLGEDAFLSITGCVATSADQALCDELLNCFELFPESHQEVVHECMNQVPGGVGQCTEDKELFSSEENRKQLYHCIDDNEPKDTTEEQKDQLDKYR
;
A
#
# COMPACT_ATOMS: atom_id res chain seq x y z
N MET A 1 20.81 1.77 -15.06
CA MET A 1 19.49 1.45 -14.49
C MET A 1 19.72 1.12 -13.04
N ASP A 2 19.19 1.94 -12.14
CA ASP A 2 19.43 1.82 -10.71
C ASP A 2 18.71 0.60 -10.15
N ASN A 3 19.40 -0.24 -9.38
CA ASN A 3 18.84 -1.50 -8.87
C ASN A 3 17.59 -1.26 -8.00
N ARG A 4 17.52 -0.07 -7.37
CA ARG A 4 16.38 0.41 -6.57
C ARG A 4 15.10 0.58 -7.40
N TYR A 5 15.24 1.03 -8.64
CA TYR A 5 14.11 1.25 -9.56
C TYR A 5 13.47 -0.07 -10.01
N VAL A 6 14.30 -1.08 -10.29
CA VAL A 6 13.84 -2.42 -10.67
C VAL A 6 13.11 -3.08 -9.49
N ILE A 7 13.64 -2.93 -8.27
CA ILE A 7 13.01 -3.44 -7.05
C ILE A 7 11.68 -2.74 -6.77
N ALA A 8 11.62 -1.41 -6.91
CA ALA A 8 10.38 -0.67 -6.68
C ALA A 8 9.27 -1.05 -7.68
N ARG A 9 9.59 -1.24 -8.96
CA ARG A 9 8.63 -1.73 -9.94
C ARG A 9 8.17 -3.16 -9.69
N LEU A 10 9.08 -4.03 -9.25
CA LEU A 10 8.72 -5.38 -8.80
C LEU A 10 7.83 -5.35 -7.56
N ALA A 11 8.04 -4.41 -6.64
CA ALA A 11 7.23 -4.23 -5.44
C ALA A 11 5.81 -3.76 -5.76
N VAL A 12 5.65 -2.82 -6.69
CA VAL A 12 4.32 -2.42 -7.21
C VAL A 12 3.65 -3.59 -7.93
N LEU A 13 4.41 -4.33 -8.75
CA LEU A 13 3.88 -5.53 -9.40
C LEU A 13 3.42 -6.57 -8.37
N LEU A 14 4.16 -6.72 -7.26
CA LEU A 14 3.80 -7.60 -6.15
C LEU A 14 2.54 -7.12 -5.43
N CYS A 15 2.39 -5.81 -5.19
CA CYS A 15 1.14 -5.23 -4.68
C CYS A 15 -0.04 -5.53 -5.63
N VAL A 16 0.12 -5.33 -6.93
CA VAL A 16 -0.91 -5.64 -7.93
C VAL A 16 -1.24 -7.14 -7.95
N THR A 17 -0.24 -8.03 -7.87
CA THR A 17 -0.50 -9.48 -7.81
C THR A 17 -1.13 -9.92 -6.49
N ALA A 18 -0.83 -9.25 -5.37
CA ALA A 18 -1.46 -9.53 -4.08
C ALA A 18 -2.93 -9.13 -4.09
N VAL A 19 -3.29 -8.01 -4.75
CA VAL A 19 -4.69 -7.66 -5.01
C VAL A 19 -5.34 -8.76 -5.86
N ILE A 20 -4.76 -9.17 -6.98
CA ILE A 20 -5.38 -10.15 -7.90
C ILE A 20 -5.47 -11.58 -7.30
N ALA A 21 -4.66 -11.92 -6.29
CA ALA A 21 -4.59 -13.26 -5.70
C ALA A 21 -5.55 -13.48 -4.51
N ALA A 22 -6.50 -12.57 -4.25
CA ALA A 22 -7.43 -12.58 -3.11
C ALA A 22 -8.34 -13.83 -2.94
N ASP A 23 -8.19 -14.87 -3.76
CA ASP A 23 -8.76 -16.21 -3.52
C ASP A 23 -8.06 -16.97 -2.37
N HIS A 24 -6.84 -16.57 -2.01
CA HIS A 24 -6.12 -17.08 -0.85
C HIS A 24 -5.47 -15.89 -0.16
N GLU A 25 -5.80 -15.67 1.11
CA GLU A 25 -5.15 -14.66 1.95
C GLU A 25 -3.65 -14.55 1.64
N PRO A 26 -3.18 -13.33 1.41
CA PRO A 26 -2.23 -12.87 2.41
C PRO A 26 -2.52 -11.40 2.71
N ARG A 27 -3.02 -11.15 3.92
CA ARG A 27 -2.69 -9.88 4.59
C ARG A 27 -1.18 -9.69 4.46
N LEU A 28 -0.78 -8.57 3.89
CA LEU A 28 0.61 -8.27 3.60
C LEU A 28 1.30 -8.04 4.95
N GLY A 29 2.04 -9.03 5.46
CA GLY A 29 2.61 -8.96 6.81
C GLY A 29 3.49 -7.72 7.02
N GLU A 30 3.58 -7.24 8.26
CA GLU A 30 4.26 -6.00 8.64
C GLU A 30 5.60 -5.79 7.93
N ASP A 31 6.49 -6.79 7.99
CA ASP A 31 7.82 -6.71 7.36
C ASP A 31 7.75 -6.44 5.85
N ALA A 32 6.81 -7.10 5.16
CA ALA A 32 6.62 -6.91 3.73
C ALA A 32 6.02 -5.55 3.42
N PHE A 33 5.04 -5.10 4.21
CA PHE A 33 4.45 -3.76 4.07
C PHE A 33 5.51 -2.67 4.26
N LEU A 34 6.29 -2.74 5.34
CA LEU A 34 7.35 -1.78 5.65
C LEU A 34 8.46 -1.79 4.60
N SER A 35 8.81 -2.96 4.07
CA SER A 35 9.81 -3.09 3.02
C SER A 35 9.36 -2.41 1.73
N ILE A 36 8.12 -2.69 1.27
CA ILE A 36 7.56 -2.11 0.04
C ILE A 36 7.40 -0.61 0.19
N THR A 37 6.68 -0.17 1.23
CA THR A 37 6.41 1.26 1.45
C THR A 37 7.69 2.05 1.74
N GLY A 38 8.67 1.46 2.43
CA GLY A 38 9.98 2.07 2.65
C GLY A 38 10.80 2.22 1.36
N CYS A 39 10.80 1.23 0.48
CA CYS A 39 11.47 1.31 -0.83
C CYS A 39 10.85 2.42 -1.69
N VAL A 40 9.52 2.49 -1.74
CA VAL A 40 8.80 3.51 -2.52
C VAL A 40 9.02 4.90 -1.91
N ALA A 41 8.86 5.05 -0.59
CA ALA A 41 9.01 6.32 0.11
C ALA A 41 10.40 6.97 -0.09
N THR A 42 11.46 6.16 -0.16
CA THR A 42 12.85 6.63 -0.27
C THR A 42 13.38 6.65 -1.71
N SER A 43 12.53 6.34 -2.70
CA SER A 43 12.94 6.23 -4.10
C SER A 43 13.27 7.57 -4.77
N ALA A 44 12.79 8.69 -4.19
CA ALA A 44 12.77 10.02 -4.82
C ALA A 44 12.08 10.02 -6.22
N ASP A 45 11.19 9.06 -6.46
CA ASP A 45 10.41 8.94 -7.69
C ASP A 45 8.93 9.16 -7.37
N GLN A 46 8.44 10.37 -7.67
CA GLN A 46 7.04 10.72 -7.41
C GLN A 46 6.07 9.82 -8.17
N ALA A 47 6.42 9.35 -9.38
CA ALA A 47 5.51 8.50 -10.16
C ALA A 47 5.30 7.14 -9.47
N LEU A 48 6.33 6.58 -8.84
CA LEU A 48 6.19 5.35 -8.05
C LEU A 48 5.34 5.55 -6.79
N CYS A 49 5.42 6.72 -6.17
CA CYS A 49 4.60 7.03 -5.00
C CYS A 49 3.14 7.25 -5.38
N ASP A 50 2.89 7.94 -6.49
CA ASP A 50 1.54 8.06 -7.05
C ASP A 50 0.98 6.69 -7.44
N GLU A 51 1.79 5.80 -8.01
CA GLU A 51 1.38 4.44 -8.37
C GLU A 51 1.04 3.58 -7.13
N LEU A 52 1.83 3.68 -6.06
CA LEU A 52 1.51 3.03 -4.78
C LEU A 52 0.20 3.56 -4.19
N LEU A 53 -0.02 4.88 -4.20
CA LEU A 53 -1.25 5.48 -3.72
C LEU A 53 -2.46 5.05 -4.55
N ASN A 54 -2.32 5.04 -5.88
CA ASN A 54 -3.35 4.53 -6.77
C ASN A 54 -3.65 3.04 -6.53
N CYS A 55 -2.66 2.24 -6.11
CA CYS A 55 -2.88 0.85 -5.76
C CYS A 55 -3.87 0.70 -4.59
N PHE A 56 -3.86 1.62 -3.62
CA PHE A 56 -4.83 1.61 -2.52
C PHE A 56 -6.25 1.93 -3.01
N GLU A 57 -6.40 2.79 -4.02
CA GLU A 57 -7.69 3.08 -4.68
C GLU A 57 -8.25 1.92 -5.51
N LEU A 58 -7.48 0.84 -5.70
CA LEU A 58 -7.92 -0.37 -6.40
C LEU A 58 -8.40 -1.47 -5.45
N PHE A 59 -8.28 -1.27 -4.13
CA PHE A 59 -8.83 -2.22 -3.16
C PHE A 59 -10.36 -2.22 -3.19
N PRO A 60 -11.04 -3.26 -2.68
CA PRO A 60 -12.49 -3.21 -2.48
C PRO A 60 -12.88 -2.01 -1.60
N GLU A 61 -14.06 -1.43 -1.82
CA GLU A 61 -14.50 -0.17 -1.20
C GLU A 61 -14.32 -0.15 0.34
N SER A 62 -14.68 -1.24 1.02
CA SER A 62 -14.50 -1.37 2.47
C SER A 62 -13.05 -1.32 2.95
N HIS A 63 -12.10 -1.75 2.11
CA HIS A 63 -10.66 -1.64 2.40
C HIS A 63 -10.14 -0.24 2.07
N GLN A 64 -10.68 0.41 1.03
CA GLN A 64 -10.33 1.80 0.70
C GLN A 64 -10.69 2.74 1.84
N GLU A 65 -11.89 2.62 2.41
CA GLU A 65 -12.34 3.44 3.53
C GLU A 65 -11.38 3.34 4.72
N VAL A 66 -10.98 2.10 5.08
CA VAL A 66 -10.02 1.85 6.16
C VAL A 66 -8.66 2.46 5.83
N VAL A 67 -8.15 2.26 4.62
CA VAL A 67 -6.85 2.82 4.21
C VAL A 67 -6.88 4.35 4.24
N HIS A 68 -7.92 4.99 3.71
CA HIS A 68 -8.09 6.45 3.74
C HIS A 68 -8.19 6.99 5.16
N GLU A 69 -8.97 6.35 6.02
CA GLU A 69 -9.07 6.71 7.44
C GLU A 69 -7.70 6.65 8.12
N CYS A 70 -6.96 5.56 7.91
CA CYS A 70 -5.65 5.37 8.49
C CYS A 70 -4.58 6.32 7.95
N MET A 71 -4.61 6.66 6.66
CA MET A 71 -3.72 7.66 6.08
C MET A 71 -3.93 9.05 6.67
N ASN A 72 -5.17 9.42 6.97
CA ASN A 72 -5.49 10.71 7.60
C ASN A 72 -4.97 10.83 9.04
N GLN A 73 -4.65 9.70 9.67
CA GLN A 73 -4.07 9.67 11.02
C GLN A 73 -2.54 9.74 11.02
N VAL A 74 -1.88 9.59 9.86
CA VAL A 74 -0.43 9.66 9.76
C VAL A 74 0.07 11.08 10.07
N PRO A 75 0.93 11.28 11.09
CA PRO A 75 1.49 12.59 11.41
C PRO A 75 2.26 13.20 10.23
N GLY A 76 1.89 14.42 9.82
CA GLY A 76 2.49 15.09 8.65
C GLY A 76 1.81 14.73 7.32
N GLY A 77 0.85 13.80 7.35
CA GLY A 77 0.02 13.42 6.20
C GLY A 77 0.76 12.61 5.13
N VAL A 78 0.07 12.43 4.00
CA VAL A 78 0.65 11.79 2.81
C VAL A 78 1.67 12.73 2.19
N GLY A 79 2.94 12.35 2.29
CA GLY A 79 4.08 13.10 1.75
C GLY A 79 4.24 12.98 0.24
N GLN A 80 5.38 13.47 -0.24
CA GLN A 80 5.83 13.33 -1.63
C GLN A 80 7.11 12.50 -1.64
N CYS A 81 7.43 11.93 -2.80
CA CYS A 81 8.71 11.26 -3.03
C CYS A 81 9.60 12.16 -3.87
N THR A 82 10.37 12.98 -3.18
CA THR A 82 11.39 13.86 -3.75
C THR A 82 12.72 13.60 -3.05
N GLU A 83 13.82 14.19 -3.50
CA GLU A 83 15.13 14.01 -2.83
C GLU A 83 15.10 14.41 -1.34
N ASP A 84 14.28 15.40 -0.97
CA ASP A 84 14.21 15.95 0.39
C ASP A 84 12.94 15.55 1.17
N LYS A 85 12.07 14.72 0.57
CA LYS A 85 10.80 14.31 1.18
C LYS A 85 10.52 12.85 0.88
N GLU A 86 10.01 12.14 1.88
CA GLU A 86 9.59 10.75 1.75
C GLU A 86 8.08 10.60 1.96
N LEU A 87 7.50 9.61 1.27
CA LEU A 87 6.11 9.21 1.51
C LEU A 87 5.97 8.68 2.95
N PHE A 88 4.96 9.18 3.65
CA PHE A 88 4.70 8.92 5.08
C PHE A 88 5.74 9.49 6.06
N SER A 89 6.73 10.29 5.64
CA SER A 89 7.66 11.07 6.50
C SER A 89 8.59 10.30 7.46
N SER A 90 8.30 9.05 7.85
CA SER A 90 9.18 8.20 8.66
C SER A 90 8.78 6.71 8.59
N GLU A 91 9.69 5.82 9.02
CA GLU A 91 9.34 4.40 9.22
C GLU A 91 8.30 4.19 10.32
N GLU A 92 8.37 5.00 11.39
CA GLU A 92 7.39 4.95 12.49
C GLU A 92 5.98 5.25 12.00
N ASN A 93 5.84 6.23 11.12
CA ASN A 93 4.58 6.56 10.47
C ASN A 93 4.08 5.42 9.55
N ARG A 94 4.99 4.74 8.83
CA ARG A 94 4.63 3.54 8.05
C ARG A 94 4.15 2.39 8.94
N LYS A 95 4.77 2.19 10.12
CA LYS A 95 4.30 1.22 11.12
C LYS A 95 2.93 1.57 11.67
N GLN A 96 2.70 2.84 12.00
CA GLN A 96 1.39 3.32 12.46
C GLN A 96 0.31 3.09 11.41
N LEU A 97 0.61 3.39 10.13
CA LEU A 97 -0.29 3.12 9.02
C LEU A 97 -0.62 1.63 8.91
N TYR A 98 0.40 0.75 8.96
CA TYR A 98 0.20 -0.70 8.93
C TYR A 98 -0.71 -1.19 10.04
N HIS A 99 -0.42 -0.83 11.29
CA HIS A 99 -1.23 -1.27 12.44
C HIS A 99 -2.66 -0.75 12.37
N CYS A 100 -2.84 0.51 11.95
CA CYS A 100 -4.18 1.04 11.77
C CYS A 100 -4.98 0.24 10.73
N ILE A 101 -4.36 -0.11 9.60
CA ILE A 101 -5.01 -0.92 8.58
C ILE A 101 -5.31 -2.32 9.13
N ASP A 102 -4.34 -3.01 9.72
CA ASP A 102 -4.51 -4.39 10.21
C ASP A 102 -5.57 -4.52 11.31
N ASP A 103 -5.66 -3.51 12.19
CA ASP A 103 -6.64 -3.46 13.29
C ASP A 103 -8.08 -3.20 12.80
N ASN A 104 -8.25 -2.45 11.70
CA ASN A 104 -9.55 -2.03 11.19
C ASN A 104 -10.01 -2.79 9.94
N GLU A 105 -9.13 -3.54 9.28
CA GLU A 105 -9.49 -4.33 8.12
C GLU A 105 -10.47 -5.45 8.48
N PRO A 106 -11.54 -5.66 7.68
CA PRO A 106 -12.40 -6.82 7.81
C PRO A 106 -11.58 -8.11 7.83
N LYS A 107 -11.84 -8.98 8.81
CA LYS A 107 -11.14 -10.27 8.94
C LYS A 107 -11.67 -11.34 7.98
N ASP A 108 -12.86 -11.11 7.45
CA ASP A 108 -13.52 -12.00 6.50
C ASP A 108 -13.75 -11.24 5.19
N THR A 109 -13.22 -11.78 4.10
CA THR A 109 -13.52 -11.28 2.76
C THR A 109 -14.95 -11.73 2.38
N THR A 110 -15.86 -10.79 2.16
CA THR A 110 -17.23 -11.07 1.74
C THR A 110 -17.29 -11.50 0.27
N GLU A 111 -18.33 -12.25 -0.11
CA GLU A 111 -18.53 -12.64 -1.53
C GLU A 111 -18.65 -11.42 -2.46
N GLU A 112 -19.16 -10.30 -1.96
CA GLU A 112 -19.25 -9.05 -2.70
C GLU A 112 -17.86 -8.42 -2.96
N GLN A 113 -16.93 -8.54 -2.00
CA GLN A 113 -15.55 -8.12 -2.21
C GLN A 113 -14.82 -9.02 -3.22
N LYS A 114 -15.10 -10.33 -3.23
CA LYS A 114 -14.56 -11.26 -4.23
C LYS A 114 -15.03 -10.91 -5.64
N ASP A 115 -16.32 -10.62 -5.81
CA ASP A 115 -16.88 -10.20 -7.11
C ASP A 115 -16.29 -8.88 -7.61
N GLN A 116 -15.99 -7.93 -6.70
CA GLN A 116 -15.31 -6.68 -7.06
C GLN A 116 -13.86 -6.91 -7.51
N LEU A 117 -13.16 -7.83 -6.85
CA LEU A 117 -11.78 -8.22 -7.18
C LEU A 117 -11.69 -8.95 -8.53
N ASP A 118 -12.62 -9.88 -8.80
CA ASP A 118 -12.67 -10.62 -10.07
C ASP A 118 -12.94 -9.72 -11.29
N LYS A 119 -13.54 -8.54 -11.10
CA LYS A 119 -13.75 -7.56 -12.19
C LYS A 119 -12.44 -6.96 -12.72
N TYR A 120 -11.37 -7.00 -11.93
CA TYR A 120 -10.06 -6.46 -12.28
C TYR A 120 -9.02 -7.55 -12.60
N ARG A 121 -9.43 -8.83 -12.58
CA ARG A 121 -8.66 -10.00 -13.04
C ARG A 121 -8.80 -10.20 -14.55
#